data_AF-A0A962VGV0-F1
#
_entry.id   AF-A0A962VGV0-F1
#
_cell.length_a   1.000
_cell.length_b   1.000
_cell.length_c   1.000
_cell.angle_alpha   90.00
_cell.angle_beta   90.00
_cell.angle_gamma   90.00
#
_symmetry.space_group_name_H-M   'P 1'
#
loop_
_entity.id
_entity.type
_entity.pdbx_description
1 polymer ?
#
loop_
_entity_poly.entity_id
_entity_poly.type
_entity_poly.pdbx_seq_one_letter_code
_entity_poly.pdbx_strand_id
1 'polypeptide(L)'
;RHFERLVWQGLGLDRHPELQSAYFGNYRKLVYLAQTRVDGLVEQAKAAAERLGLAYEYRYTGFGELEHSLSEFTTGETAWEN
;
A
#
# COMPACT_ATOMS: atom_id res chain seq x y z
N ARG A 1 -0.71 3.24 7.43
CA ARG A 1 -1.61 3.60 8.56
C ARG A 1 -1.83 2.50 9.62
N HIS A 2 -1.61 1.19 9.37
CA HIS A 2 -1.81 0.14 10.39
C HIS A 2 -0.58 -0.76 10.66
N PHE A 3 0.59 -0.37 10.16
CA PHE A 3 1.81 -1.17 10.26
C PHE A 3 2.17 -1.52 11.72
N GLU A 4 2.20 -0.53 12.62
CA GLU A 4 2.55 -0.76 14.02
C GLU A 4 1.63 -1.77 14.72
N ARG A 5 0.32 -1.67 14.53
CA ARG A 5 -0.63 -2.56 15.20
C ARG A 5 -0.63 -3.96 14.59
N LEU A 6 -0.70 -4.06 13.26
CA LEU A 6 -0.94 -5.34 12.58
C LEU A 6 0.33 -6.13 12.31
N VAL A 7 1.42 -5.45 11.97
CA VAL A 7 2.68 -6.09 11.62
C VAL A 7 3.61 -6.08 12.81
N TRP A 8 3.88 -4.92 13.39
CA TRP A 8 4.89 -4.81 14.44
C TRP A 8 4.44 -5.50 15.74
N GLN A 9 3.32 -5.07 16.31
CA GLN A 9 2.74 -5.65 17.53
C GLN A 9 2.01 -6.97 17.23
N GLY A 10 1.28 -7.04 16.12
CA GLY A 10 0.49 -8.21 15.74
C GLY A 10 1.31 -9.48 15.51
N LEU A 11 2.54 -9.33 15.00
CA LEU A 11 3.49 -10.45 14.84
C LEU A 11 4.45 -10.57 16.03
N GLY A 12 4.31 -9.72 17.06
CA GLY A 12 5.12 -9.76 18.28
C GLY A 12 6.58 -9.32 18.08
N LEU A 13 6.90 -8.56 17.03
CA LEU A 13 8.26 -8.09 16.72
C LEU A 13 8.78 -7.08 17.76
N ASP A 14 7.88 -6.42 18.48
CA ASP A 14 8.20 -5.55 19.61
C ASP A 14 8.74 -6.31 20.83
N ARG A 15 8.29 -7.55 21.02
CA ARG A 15 8.67 -8.41 22.16
C ARG A 15 9.72 -9.46 21.78
N HIS A 16 9.74 -9.87 20.51
CA HIS A 16 10.58 -10.94 19.99
C HIS A 16 11.26 -10.51 18.67
N PRO A 17 12.32 -9.68 18.72
CA PRO A 17 12.99 -9.17 17.53
C PRO A 17 13.56 -10.26 16.61
N GLU A 18 13.93 -11.42 17.16
CA GLU A 18 14.40 -12.59 16.42
C GLU A 18 13.40 -13.12 15.38
N LEU A 19 12.10 -12.90 15.61
CA LEU A 19 11.04 -13.29 14.68
C LEU A 19 11.09 -12.52 13.37
N GLN A 20 11.73 -11.34 13.34
CA GLN A 20 11.88 -10.57 12.11
C GLN A 20 12.60 -11.39 11.04
N SER A 21 13.69 -12.10 11.40
CA SER A 21 14.39 -12.96 10.45
C SER A 21 13.55 -14.17 10.05
N ALA A 22 12.76 -14.74 10.98
CA ALA A 22 11.92 -15.88 10.69
C ALA A 22 10.78 -15.54 9.71
N TYR A 23 10.15 -14.37 9.90
CA TYR A 23 9.05 -13.92 9.03
C TYR A 23 9.54 -13.30 7.73
N PHE A 24 10.59 -12.47 7.77
CA PHE A 24 10.99 -11.63 6.65
C PHE A 24 12.33 -12.01 6.01
N GLY A 25 13.07 -13.00 6.52
CA GLY A 25 14.42 -13.33 6.05
C GLY A 25 14.53 -13.73 4.58
N ASN A 26 13.44 -14.23 3.97
CA ASN A 26 13.39 -14.58 2.55
C ASN A 26 12.79 -13.49 1.67
N TYR A 27 12.32 -12.39 2.27
CA TYR A 27 11.74 -11.27 1.55
C TYR A 27 12.82 -10.23 1.27
N ARG A 28 12.73 -9.61 0.10
CA ARG A 28 13.70 -8.59 -0.32
C ARG A 28 13.11 -7.19 -0.34
N LYS A 29 11.79 -7.07 -0.33
CA LYS A 29 11.10 -5.84 -0.64
C LYS A 29 9.74 -5.73 0.04
N LEU A 30 9.44 -4.54 0.53
CA LEU A 30 8.12 -4.09 0.93
C LEU A 30 7.55 -3.22 -0.20
N VAL A 31 6.41 -3.63 -0.75
CA VAL A 31 5.72 -2.90 -1.81
C VAL A 31 4.52 -2.17 -1.21
N TYR A 32 4.50 -0.84 -1.29
CA TYR A 32 3.36 -0.02 -0.91
C TYR A 32 2.47 0.24 -2.13
N LEU A 33 1.29 -0.38 -2.14
CA LEU A 33 0.26 -0.15 -3.16
C LEU A 33 -0.64 1.01 -2.72
N ALA A 34 -0.67 2.08 -3.52
CA ALA A 34 -1.44 3.28 -3.22
C ALA A 34 -2.50 3.56 -4.29
N GLN A 35 -3.75 3.68 -3.86
CA GLN A 35 -4.87 4.09 -4.72
C GLN A 35 -4.99 5.63 -4.80
N THR A 36 -4.51 6.33 -3.77
CA THR A 36 -4.55 7.80 -3.68
C THR A 36 -3.18 8.35 -3.29
N ARG A 37 -2.90 9.60 -3.67
CA ARG A 37 -1.68 10.31 -3.29
C ARG A 37 -1.95 11.10 -2.02
N VAL A 38 -1.83 10.44 -0.88
CA VAL A 38 -1.90 11.09 0.43
C VAL A 38 -0.50 11.23 0.98
N ASP A 39 -0.06 12.47 1.09
CA ASP A 39 1.25 12.81 1.64
C ASP A 39 1.34 12.31 3.09
N GLY A 40 2.48 11.70 3.42
CA GLY A 40 2.76 11.09 4.72
C GLY A 40 2.52 9.58 4.81
N LEU A 41 1.70 8.97 3.95
CA LEU A 41 1.59 7.50 3.92
C LEU A 41 2.81 6.84 3.29
N VAL A 42 3.39 7.49 2.28
CA VAL A 42 4.62 7.05 1.63
C VAL A 42 5.77 7.01 2.64
N GLU A 43 5.93 8.06 3.44
CA GLU A 43 7.00 8.13 4.46
C GLU A 43 6.81 7.09 5.56
N GLN A 44 5.57 6.86 6.01
CA GLN A 44 5.29 5.75 6.95
C GLN A 44 5.65 4.39 6.38
N ALA A 45 5.41 4.17 5.09
CA ALA A 45 5.71 2.91 4.42
C ALA A 45 7.23 2.72 4.19
N LYS A 46 7.97 3.81 3.92
CA LYS A 46 9.43 3.80 3.87
C LYS A 46 10.03 3.44 5.23
N ALA A 47 9.60 4.12 6.29
CA ALA A 47 10.06 3.83 7.65
C ALA A 47 9.77 2.38 8.07
N ALA A 48 8.62 1.83 7.66
CA ALA A 48 8.30 0.43 7.87
C ALA A 48 9.25 -0.51 7.12
N ALA A 49 9.58 -0.21 5.86
CA ALA A 49 10.53 -1.00 5.07
C ALA A 49 11.93 -0.98 5.67
N GLU A 50 12.42 0.20 6.09
CA GLU A 50 13.69 0.37 6.79
C GLU A 50 13.73 -0.45 8.08
N ARG A 51 12.67 -0.37 8.89
CA ARG A 51 12.57 -1.11 10.15
C ARG A 51 12.61 -2.63 9.92
N LEU A 52 11.99 -3.10 8.85
CA LEU A 52 12.02 -4.51 8.47
C LEU A 52 13.32 -4.93 7.75
N GLY A 53 14.18 -3.99 7.35
CA GLY A 53 15.39 -4.27 6.58
C GLY A 53 15.11 -4.67 5.13
N LEU A 54 13.99 -4.22 4.56
CA LEU A 54 13.54 -4.56 3.22
C LEU A 54 13.68 -3.36 2.27
N ALA A 55 13.96 -3.63 0.99
CA ALA A 55 13.90 -2.58 -0.02
C ALA A 55 12.49 -2.00 -0.11
N TYR A 56 12.36 -0.69 -0.31
CA TYR A 56 11.06 -0.05 -0.47
C TYR A 56 10.69 0.07 -1.95
N GLU A 57 9.44 -0.25 -2.31
CA GLU A 57 8.88 0.07 -3.62
C GLU A 57 7.50 0.68 -3.47
N TYR A 58 7.27 1.80 -4.15
CA TYR A 58 5.97 2.43 -4.26
C TYR A 58 5.32 2.07 -5.58
N ARG A 59 4.07 1.61 -5.55
CA ARG A 59 3.24 1.45 -6.75
C ARG A 59 1.94 2.21 -6.58
N TYR A 60 1.77 3.22 -7.43
CA TYR A 60 0.48 3.85 -7.59
C TYR A 60 -0.41 2.95 -8.46
N THR A 61 -1.51 2.46 -7.89
CA THR A 61 -2.47 1.60 -8.58
C THR A 61 -3.72 2.37 -9.03
N GLY A 62 -3.95 3.57 -8.51
CA GLY A 62 -5.16 4.34 -8.79
C GLY A 62 -6.43 3.57 -8.44
N PHE A 63 -7.53 3.91 -9.10
CA PHE A 63 -8.81 3.22 -8.99
C PHE A 63 -9.03 2.14 -10.07
N GLY A 64 -8.10 2.00 -11.02
CA GLY A 64 -8.17 1.01 -12.09
C GLY A 64 -9.47 1.11 -12.90
N GLU A 65 -10.17 -0.01 -13.01
CA GLU A 65 -11.44 -0.20 -13.74
C GLU A 65 -12.56 0.78 -13.35
N LEU A 66 -12.55 1.30 -12.13
CA LEU A 66 -13.57 2.26 -11.69
C LEU A 66 -13.44 3.60 -12.40
N GLU A 67 -12.22 4.09 -12.62
CA GLU A 67 -11.97 5.34 -13.36
C GLU A 67 -12.40 5.18 -14.83
N HIS A 68 -12.15 4.00 -15.41
CA HIS A 68 -12.58 3.66 -16.76
C HIS A 68 -14.11 3.62 -16.88
N SER A 69 -14.77 2.88 -15.99
CA SER A 69 -16.23 2.75 -15.97
C SER A 69 -16.93 4.10 -15.78
N LEU A 70 -16.38 4.99 -14.93
CA LEU A 70 -16.95 6.33 -14.72
C LEU A 70 -16.80 7.22 -15.97
N SER A 71 -15.65 7.13 -16.65
CA SER A 71 -15.39 7.90 -17.88
C SER A 71 -16.32 7.48 -19.02
N GLU A 72 -16.56 6.18 -19.18
CA GLU A 72 -17.54 5.65 -20.14
C GLU A 72 -18.97 6.08 -19.79
N PHE A 73 -19.35 6.02 -18.51
CA PHE A 73 -20.67 6.43 -18.06
C PHE A 73 -20.95 7.91 -18.35
N THR A 74 -20.02 8.82 -18.07
CA THR A 74 -20.18 10.26 -18.36
C THR A 74 -20.20 10.55 -19.87
N THR A 75 -19.50 9.76 -20.68
CA THR A 75 -19.50 9.92 -22.15
C THR A 75 -20.80 9.41 -22.79
N GLY A 76 -21.47 8.43 -22.17
CA GLY A 76 -22.76 7.90 -22.63
C GLY A 76 -23.96 8.84 -22.43
N GLU A 77 -23.81 9.93 -21.67
CA GLU A 77 -24.90 10.85 -21.32
C GLU A 77 -25.21 11.89 -22.42
N THR A 78 -24.32 12.08 -23.42
CA THR A 78 -24.54 13.04 -24.52
C THR A 78 -25.48 12.51 -25.62
N ALA A 79 -26.00 11.28 -25.49
CA ALA A 79 -26.88 10.65 -26.49
C ALA A 79 -28.39 10.75 -26.17
N TRP A 80 -28.77 11.38 -25.06
CA TRP A 80 -30.17 11.58 -24.66
C TRP A 80 -30.53 13.06 -24.62
N GLU A 81 -30.53 13.73 -25.77
CA GLU A 81 -31.14 15.05 -25.90
C GLU A 81 -32.28 14.98 -26.93
N ASN A 82 -33.46 15.39 -26.47
CA ASN A 82 -34.77 15.36 -27.15
C ASN A 82 -34.83 16.23 -28.42
#